data_AF-D2QW63-F1
#
_entry.id   AF-D2QW63-F1
#
_cell.length_a   1.000
_cell.length_b   1.000
_cell.length_c   1.000
_cell.angle_alpha   90.00
_cell.angle_beta   90.00
_cell.angle_gamma   90.00
#
_symmetry.space_group_name_H-M   'P 1'
#
loop_
_entity.id
_entity.type
_entity.pdbx_description
1 polymer ?
#
loop_
_entity_poly.entity_id
_entity_poly.type
_entity_poly.pdbx_seq_one_letter_code
_entity_poly.pdbx_strand_id
1 'polypeptide(L)'
;MRFALSRITLTMLLCCLTAHARADEPLTFIVTSDSHYEAVEKVERNDRNLVTIERMNQIPSAEWPAKLGGGPIGEPRGVLALGDLIDDGDKVGETEIQWQHFVDQFGLDGTDGKLKYPVFEGFGNHDGPPAPFIKQKRSVQAEVKRRNAVRLEKKLITRVSENGLHYSWDWNGVHFVQTNLYPADRQNSAVRYSLPWHDPQLALTFVKEDLASQVGDSGRPVIIVAHCGFDTNWWVAEDWVNFYRAVEPYNVIAFFHGHTGTGVRQWKPDPASKPLDVVNTGQTEKGFFLVELNETKMRLAYHVKRDATVIDAPEWEWRYPLEKTFTRSPAATAEKEAAR
;
A
#
# COMPACT_ATOMS: atom_id res chain seq x y z
N MET A 1 -64.04 29.60 -31.62
CA MET A 1 -62.96 29.11 -30.73
C MET A 1 -62.58 27.70 -31.13
N ARG A 2 -61.45 27.51 -31.82
CA ARG A 2 -60.87 26.19 -32.12
C ARG A 2 -59.45 26.19 -31.57
N PHE A 3 -59.19 25.32 -30.59
CA PHE A 3 -57.89 25.15 -29.96
C PHE A 3 -56.95 24.40 -30.90
N ALA A 4 -55.77 24.98 -31.15
CA ALA A 4 -54.66 24.30 -31.82
C ALA A 4 -53.77 23.65 -30.74
N LEU A 5 -53.64 22.32 -30.77
CA LEU A 5 -52.59 21.62 -30.02
C LEU A 5 -51.30 21.64 -30.86
N SER A 6 -50.27 22.32 -30.36
CA SER A 6 -48.90 22.20 -30.86
C SER A 6 -48.22 21.02 -30.16
N ARG A 7 -47.79 20.01 -30.93
CA ARG A 7 -46.95 18.91 -30.43
C ARG A 7 -45.49 19.35 -30.52
N ILE A 8 -44.88 19.62 -29.36
CA ILE A 8 -43.43 19.78 -29.23
C ILE A 8 -42.85 18.38 -29.00
N THR A 9 -42.11 17.88 -29.98
CA THR A 9 -41.31 16.66 -29.85
C THR A 9 -39.99 17.04 -29.17
N LEU A 10 -39.84 16.65 -27.90
CA LEU A 10 -38.59 16.83 -27.14
C LEU A 10 -37.68 15.62 -27.40
N THR A 11 -36.69 15.78 -28.26
CA THR A 11 -35.62 14.78 -28.44
C THR A 11 -34.61 14.94 -27.30
N MET A 12 -34.73 14.12 -26.25
CA MET A 12 -33.69 13.99 -25.23
C MET A 12 -32.51 13.20 -25.82
N LEU A 13 -31.42 13.89 -26.11
CA LEU A 13 -30.13 13.26 -26.39
C LEU A 13 -29.48 12.89 -25.06
N LEU A 14 -29.62 11.63 -24.66
CA LEU A 14 -28.95 11.09 -23.47
C LEU A 14 -27.47 10.85 -23.80
N CYS A 15 -26.63 11.86 -23.60
CA CYS A 15 -25.18 11.68 -23.59
C CYS A 15 -24.79 10.91 -22.31
N CYS A 16 -24.82 9.58 -22.38
CA CYS A 16 -24.11 8.73 -21.44
C CYS A 16 -22.61 8.88 -21.69
N LEU A 17 -22.00 9.93 -21.15
CA LEU A 17 -20.56 10.00 -20.94
C LEU A 17 -20.23 9.06 -19.79
N THR A 18 -20.03 7.78 -20.09
CA THR A 18 -19.27 6.91 -19.21
C THR A 18 -17.83 7.42 -19.25
N ALA A 19 -17.44 8.16 -18.21
CA ALA A 19 -16.04 8.48 -17.95
C ALA A 19 -15.31 7.17 -17.61
N HIS A 20 -15.01 6.37 -18.63
CA HIS A 20 -13.91 5.43 -18.56
C HIS A 20 -12.67 6.31 -18.52
N ALA A 21 -12.12 6.53 -17.32
CA ALA A 21 -10.75 7.02 -17.19
C ALA A 21 -9.90 6.19 -18.17
N ARG A 22 -9.21 6.85 -19.10
CA ARG A 22 -8.43 6.16 -20.14
C ARG A 22 -7.42 5.26 -19.45
N ALA A 23 -7.50 3.96 -19.70
CA ALA A 23 -6.63 2.93 -19.14
C ALA A 23 -5.12 3.16 -19.41
N ASP A 24 -4.77 4.14 -20.26
CA ASP A 24 -3.40 4.52 -20.59
C ASP A 24 -2.82 5.69 -19.78
N GLU A 25 -3.63 6.44 -19.02
CA GLU A 25 -3.11 7.57 -18.23
C GLU A 25 -2.28 7.06 -17.04
N PRO A 26 -1.01 7.49 -16.91
CA PRO A 26 -0.15 7.08 -15.82
C PRO A 26 -0.72 7.56 -14.48
N LEU A 27 -0.78 6.63 -13.54
CA LEU A 27 -1.12 6.85 -12.14
C LEU A 27 0.15 7.14 -11.36
N THR A 28 0.14 8.17 -10.53
CA THR A 28 1.20 8.41 -9.53
C THR A 28 0.68 8.05 -8.13
N PHE A 29 1.51 7.39 -7.32
CA PHE A 29 1.25 7.18 -5.89
C PHE A 29 2.55 7.22 -5.08
N ILE A 30 2.41 7.39 -3.77
CA ILE A 30 3.53 7.40 -2.82
C ILE A 30 3.45 6.16 -1.95
N VAL A 31 4.60 5.61 -1.56
CA VAL A 31 4.66 4.53 -0.58
C VAL A 31 5.78 4.76 0.42
N THR A 32 5.47 4.53 1.70
CA THR A 32 6.38 4.62 2.83
C THR A 32 5.97 3.60 3.91
N SER A 33 6.75 3.48 4.97
CA SER A 33 6.46 2.60 6.11
C SER A 33 7.22 3.08 7.35
N ASP A 34 7.06 2.36 8.46
CA ASP A 34 7.91 2.51 9.64
C ASP A 34 7.94 3.97 10.12
N SER A 35 6.77 4.58 10.29
CA SER A 35 6.66 5.93 10.83
C SER A 35 6.96 5.95 12.32
N HIS A 36 6.68 4.85 13.03
CA HIS A 36 6.96 4.66 14.45
C HIS A 36 6.65 5.92 15.29
N TYR A 37 5.41 6.42 15.22
CA TYR A 37 5.03 7.56 16.05
C TYR A 37 5.25 7.23 17.53
N GLU A 38 5.88 8.15 18.25
CA GLU A 38 6.24 7.99 19.66
C GLU A 38 5.45 8.96 20.54
N ALA A 39 5.22 8.60 21.81
CA ALA A 39 4.43 9.41 22.75
C ALA A 39 5.28 10.23 23.73
N VAL A 40 6.45 9.70 24.14
CA VAL A 40 7.23 10.26 25.26
C VAL A 40 8.70 10.37 24.91
N GLU A 41 9.32 9.27 24.48
CA GLU A 41 10.73 9.25 24.10
C GLU A 41 10.89 9.51 22.60
N LYS A 42 11.97 10.19 22.20
CA LYS A 42 12.34 10.44 20.80
C LYS A 42 11.23 11.05 19.92
N VAL A 43 10.30 11.79 20.53
CA VAL A 43 9.19 12.49 19.85
C VAL A 43 9.62 13.39 18.67
N GLU A 44 10.89 13.78 18.61
CA GLU A 44 11.54 14.39 17.44
C GLU A 44 11.38 13.58 16.13
N ARG A 45 11.20 12.25 16.19
CA ARG A 45 10.85 11.42 15.04
C ARG A 45 9.52 11.85 14.42
N ASN A 46 8.55 12.25 15.25
CA ASN A 46 7.25 12.72 14.78
C ASN A 46 7.39 14.01 13.95
N ASP A 47 8.34 14.89 14.31
CA ASP A 47 8.65 16.09 13.55
C ASP A 47 9.37 15.75 12.23
N ARG A 48 10.28 14.78 12.25
CA ARG A 48 10.93 14.30 11.01
C ARG A 48 9.94 13.65 10.05
N ASN A 49 8.95 12.92 10.57
CA ASN A 49 7.81 12.42 9.78
C ASN A 49 7.02 13.57 9.16
N LEU A 50 6.72 14.62 9.93
CA LEU A 50 6.00 15.78 9.44
C LEU A 50 6.71 16.44 8.26
N VAL A 51 8.03 16.64 8.35
CA VAL A 51 8.83 17.19 7.24
C VAL A 51 8.73 16.31 5.98
N THR A 52 8.68 14.99 6.15
CA THR A 52 8.46 14.08 5.01
C THR A 52 7.05 14.24 4.43
N ILE A 53 6.02 14.34 5.26
CA ILE A 53 4.63 14.51 4.84
C ILE A 53 4.43 15.84 4.09
N GLU A 54 5.04 16.92 4.58
CA GLU A 54 5.05 18.20 3.87
C GLU A 54 5.74 18.08 2.51
N ARG A 55 6.82 17.29 2.42
CA ARG A 55 7.46 17.02 1.13
C ARG A 55 6.58 16.17 0.21
N MET A 56 5.86 15.17 0.72
CA MET A 56 4.88 14.40 -0.06
C MET A 56 3.82 15.33 -0.66
N ASN A 57 3.29 16.27 0.14
CA ASN A 57 2.32 17.27 -0.32
C ASN A 57 2.86 18.19 -1.42
N GLN A 58 4.17 18.40 -1.48
CA GLN A 58 4.84 19.26 -2.46
C GLN A 58 5.43 18.47 -3.64
N ILE A 59 5.37 17.13 -3.63
CA ILE A 59 6.05 16.33 -4.65
C ILE A 59 5.65 16.64 -6.11
N PRO A 60 4.40 17.06 -6.43
CA PRO A 60 4.04 17.46 -7.80
C PRO A 60 4.81 18.68 -8.31
N SER A 61 5.39 19.50 -7.43
CA SER A 61 6.22 20.63 -7.82
C SER A 61 7.67 20.25 -8.14
N ALA A 62 8.02 18.97 -8.03
CA ALA A 62 9.32 18.43 -8.39
C ALA A 62 9.27 17.73 -9.76
N GLU A 63 10.44 17.37 -10.26
CA GLU A 63 10.58 16.59 -11.48
C GLU A 63 11.20 15.23 -11.18
N TRP A 64 10.87 14.25 -12.02
CA TRP A 64 11.56 12.97 -12.02
C TRP A 64 13.05 13.18 -12.31
N PRO A 65 13.96 12.36 -11.73
CA PRO A 65 15.37 12.40 -12.08
C PRO A 65 15.57 12.05 -13.56
N ALA A 66 16.57 12.66 -14.20
CA ALA A 66 16.88 12.44 -15.63
C ALA A 66 17.08 10.95 -15.99
N LYS A 67 17.58 10.13 -15.04
CA LYS A 67 17.75 8.68 -15.22
C LYS A 67 16.42 7.92 -15.40
N LEU A 68 15.29 8.52 -15.02
CA LEU A 68 13.93 8.00 -15.24
C LEU A 68 13.18 8.80 -16.31
N GLY A 69 13.92 9.41 -17.24
CA GLY A 69 13.38 10.19 -18.35
C GLY A 69 13.03 11.64 -18.02
N GLY A 70 13.17 12.06 -16.76
CA GLY A 70 12.82 13.42 -16.34
C GLY A 70 11.33 13.72 -16.42
N GLY A 71 11.02 15.02 -16.41
CA GLY A 71 9.67 15.55 -16.59
C GLY A 71 8.87 15.70 -15.29
N PRO A 72 7.69 16.32 -15.39
CA PRO A 72 6.86 16.64 -14.23
C PRO A 72 6.37 15.37 -13.52
N ILE A 73 6.15 15.49 -12.22
CA ILE A 73 5.51 14.47 -11.39
C ILE A 73 4.00 14.74 -11.37
N GLY A 74 3.20 13.71 -11.68
CA GLY A 74 1.74 13.79 -11.58
C GLY A 74 1.26 13.87 -10.13
N GLU A 75 0.03 14.34 -9.93
CA GLU A 75 -0.62 14.37 -8.61
C GLU A 75 -0.75 12.94 -8.04
N PRO A 76 -0.20 12.66 -6.85
CA PRO A 76 -0.40 11.38 -6.18
C PRO A 76 -1.87 11.08 -5.93
N ARG A 77 -2.31 9.87 -6.31
CA ARG A 77 -3.67 9.39 -6.02
C ARG A 77 -3.87 9.04 -4.54
N GLY A 78 -2.80 8.66 -3.86
CA GLY A 78 -2.82 8.24 -2.46
C GLY A 78 -1.44 7.88 -1.96
N VAL A 79 -1.36 7.63 -0.66
CA VAL A 79 -0.16 7.19 0.05
C VAL A 79 -0.40 5.83 0.67
N LEU A 80 0.51 4.88 0.40
CA LEU A 80 0.52 3.57 1.03
C LEU A 80 1.47 3.61 2.24
N ALA A 81 0.98 3.27 3.43
CA ALA A 81 1.74 3.26 4.69
C ALA A 81 1.85 1.82 5.23
N LEU A 82 2.99 1.17 5.03
CA LEU A 82 3.08 -0.29 5.09
C LEU A 82 3.39 -0.86 6.49
N GLY A 83 2.72 -0.36 7.54
CA GLY A 83 2.89 -0.87 8.90
C GLY A 83 4.02 -0.24 9.68
N ASP A 84 4.08 -0.60 10.97
CA ASP A 84 4.84 0.08 12.01
C ASP A 84 4.48 1.57 12.04
N LEU A 85 3.16 1.80 12.10
CA LEU A 85 2.55 3.12 12.11
C LEU A 85 2.96 3.84 13.40
N ILE A 86 2.89 3.12 14.51
CA ILE A 86 3.28 3.59 15.84
C ILE A 86 4.41 2.72 16.41
N ASP A 87 5.14 3.24 17.40
CA ASP A 87 6.31 2.55 17.97
C ASP A 87 5.92 1.43 18.95
N ASP A 88 4.78 1.54 19.66
CA ASP A 88 4.29 0.51 20.57
C ASP A 88 2.76 0.46 20.68
N GLY A 89 2.17 -0.53 20.03
CA GLY A 89 0.73 -0.80 20.01
C GLY A 89 0.17 -1.58 21.18
N ASP A 90 0.95 -1.86 22.23
CA ASP A 90 0.43 -2.48 23.46
C ASP A 90 1.00 -1.86 24.75
N LYS A 91 1.33 -0.57 24.71
CA LYS A 91 1.87 0.15 25.86
C LYS A 91 0.84 1.04 26.51
N VAL A 92 0.54 0.73 27.78
CA VAL A 92 -0.42 1.46 28.60
C VAL A 92 -0.02 2.93 28.72
N GLY A 93 -0.94 3.82 28.33
CA GLY A 93 -0.74 5.26 28.38
C GLY A 93 -0.07 5.88 27.16
N GLU A 94 0.53 5.07 26.26
CA GLU A 94 1.27 5.59 25.10
C GLU A 94 0.59 5.28 23.76
N THR A 95 0.06 4.07 23.56
CA THR A 95 -0.55 3.65 22.28
C THR A 95 -1.62 4.63 21.76
N GLU A 96 -2.45 5.18 22.66
CA GLU A 96 -3.47 6.19 22.31
C GLU A 96 -2.86 7.46 21.73
N ILE A 97 -1.79 7.95 22.36
CA ILE A 97 -1.10 9.19 21.99
C ILE A 97 -0.36 9.00 20.67
N GLN A 98 0.37 7.88 20.53
CA GLN A 98 1.07 7.55 19.29
C GLN A 98 0.10 7.43 18.12
N TRP A 99 -1.03 6.76 18.32
CA TRP A 99 -2.08 6.65 17.31
C TRP A 99 -2.67 8.03 16.96
N GLN A 100 -2.89 8.89 17.94
CA GLN A 100 -3.36 10.25 17.68
C GLN A 100 -2.38 11.03 16.81
N HIS A 101 -1.07 10.92 17.07
CA HIS A 101 -0.06 11.54 16.20
C HIS A 101 -0.09 11.01 14.78
N PHE A 102 -0.25 9.69 14.60
CA PHE A 102 -0.42 9.09 13.28
C PHE A 102 -1.63 9.69 12.56
N VAL A 103 -2.80 9.72 13.21
CA VAL A 103 -4.03 10.25 12.60
C VAL A 103 -3.92 11.75 12.31
N ASP A 104 -3.34 12.55 13.21
CA ASP A 104 -3.18 14.00 13.02
C ASP A 104 -2.32 14.32 11.79
N GLN A 105 -1.29 13.51 11.54
CA GLN A 105 -0.37 13.77 10.44
C GLN A 105 -0.78 13.08 9.14
N PHE A 106 -1.08 11.77 9.16
CA PHE A 106 -1.45 11.01 7.96
C PHE A 106 -2.93 11.17 7.58
N GLY A 107 -3.84 11.33 8.54
CA GLY A 107 -5.28 11.32 8.25
C GLY A 107 -5.76 9.98 7.70
N LEU A 108 -6.89 9.97 6.98
CA LEU A 108 -7.50 8.83 6.30
C LEU A 108 -7.72 9.10 4.82
N ASP A 109 -8.36 10.21 4.48
CA ASP A 109 -8.85 10.46 3.11
C ASP A 109 -8.26 11.71 2.45
N GLY A 110 -7.26 12.31 3.10
CA GLY A 110 -6.61 13.55 2.66
C GLY A 110 -7.30 14.82 3.11
N THR A 111 -8.37 14.72 3.93
CA THR A 111 -9.10 15.88 4.45
C THR A 111 -9.05 16.03 5.97
N ASP A 112 -8.54 15.01 6.67
CA ASP A 112 -8.58 14.85 8.13
C ASP A 112 -7.20 14.71 8.78
N GLY A 113 -6.13 15.03 8.05
CA GLY A 113 -4.76 15.09 8.55
C GLY A 113 -3.93 16.18 7.85
N LYS A 114 -2.63 16.23 8.13
CA LYS A 114 -1.70 17.15 7.46
C LYS A 114 -1.31 16.69 6.05
N LEU A 115 -1.31 15.38 5.82
CA LEU A 115 -1.16 14.79 4.49
C LEU A 115 -2.43 15.04 3.67
N LYS A 116 -2.27 15.52 2.43
CA LYS A 116 -3.37 15.96 1.56
C LYS A 116 -3.94 14.87 0.65
N TYR A 117 -3.49 13.63 0.83
CA TYR A 117 -3.87 12.51 -0.02
C TYR A 117 -4.50 11.39 0.83
N PRO A 118 -5.42 10.59 0.25
CA PRO A 118 -5.93 9.41 0.93
C PRO A 118 -4.82 8.43 1.31
N VAL A 119 -4.93 7.88 2.52
CA VAL A 119 -3.98 6.92 3.09
C VAL A 119 -4.55 5.52 3.02
N PHE A 120 -3.69 4.55 2.71
CA PHE A 120 -3.98 3.13 2.71
C PHE A 120 -2.92 2.46 3.60
N GLU A 121 -3.22 2.34 4.89
CA GLU A 121 -2.31 1.71 5.85
C GLU A 121 -2.58 0.22 6.06
N GLY A 122 -1.50 -0.52 6.30
CA GLY A 122 -1.54 -1.82 6.99
C GLY A 122 -0.90 -1.71 8.37
N PHE A 123 -1.03 -2.76 9.19
CA PHE A 123 -0.30 -2.88 10.45
C PHE A 123 1.02 -3.66 10.28
N GLY A 124 2.01 -3.33 11.11
CA GLY A 124 3.30 -4.00 11.26
C GLY A 124 3.49 -4.63 12.64
N ASN A 125 4.70 -5.09 12.95
CA ASN A 125 4.97 -5.78 14.20
C ASN A 125 4.97 -4.86 15.44
N HIS A 126 5.18 -3.56 15.29
CA HIS A 126 5.10 -2.59 16.39
C HIS A 126 3.66 -2.17 16.71
N ASP A 127 2.70 -2.41 15.82
CA ASP A 127 1.33 -1.92 15.94
C ASP A 127 0.46 -2.75 16.91
N GLY A 128 1.05 -3.71 17.62
CA GLY A 128 0.39 -4.44 18.70
C GLY A 128 -0.54 -5.57 18.25
N PRO A 129 -1.17 -6.25 19.21
CA PRO A 129 -1.92 -7.48 18.95
C PRO A 129 -3.36 -7.20 18.49
N PRO A 130 -4.09 -8.26 18.07
CA PRO A 130 -5.52 -8.15 17.85
C PRO A 130 -6.26 -7.67 19.11
N ALA A 131 -7.34 -6.91 18.92
CA ALA A 131 -8.07 -6.23 19.99
C ALA A 131 -8.40 -7.05 21.25
N PRO A 132 -8.77 -8.35 21.18
CA PRO A 132 -9.05 -9.15 22.38
C PRO A 132 -7.85 -9.36 23.30
N PHE A 133 -6.62 -9.09 22.84
CA PHE A 133 -5.37 -9.38 23.55
C PHE A 133 -4.63 -8.13 24.04
N ILE A 134 -5.16 -6.95 23.76
CA ILE A 134 -4.54 -5.69 24.18
C ILE A 134 -4.60 -5.51 25.70
N LYS A 135 -3.60 -4.83 26.26
CA LYS A 135 -3.52 -4.44 27.68
C LYS A 135 -3.91 -2.99 27.92
N GLN A 136 -4.21 -2.25 26.86
CA GLN A 136 -4.54 -0.83 26.85
C GLN A 136 -6.00 -0.61 26.38
N LYS A 137 -6.37 0.63 26.02
CA LYS A 137 -7.72 0.97 25.56
C LYS A 137 -7.93 0.92 24.04
N ARG A 138 -6.85 1.01 23.25
CA ARG A 138 -6.89 1.18 21.80
C ARG A 138 -6.05 0.14 21.08
N SER A 139 -6.70 -0.67 20.25
CA SER A 139 -6.02 -1.57 19.31
C SER A 139 -5.83 -0.88 17.97
N VAL A 140 -4.58 -0.78 17.49
CA VAL A 140 -4.29 -0.28 16.14
C VAL A 140 -4.95 -1.16 15.09
N GLN A 141 -4.91 -2.48 15.25
CA GLN A 141 -5.58 -3.40 14.32
C GLN A 141 -7.10 -3.17 14.28
N ALA A 142 -7.75 -2.84 15.40
CA ALA A 142 -9.18 -2.45 15.38
C ALA A 142 -9.41 -1.13 14.64
N GLU A 143 -8.50 -0.17 14.77
CA GLU A 143 -8.57 1.08 14.01
C GLU A 143 -8.37 0.87 12.51
N VAL A 144 -7.44 0.01 12.10
CA VAL A 144 -7.28 -0.40 10.68
C VAL A 144 -8.57 -1.01 10.15
N LYS A 145 -9.20 -1.95 10.88
CA LYS A 145 -10.51 -2.53 10.51
C LYS A 145 -11.59 -1.46 10.35
N ARG A 146 -11.69 -0.55 11.32
CA ARG A 146 -12.67 0.56 11.29
C ARG A 146 -12.42 1.46 10.08
N ARG A 147 -11.16 1.79 9.79
CA ARG A 147 -10.76 2.64 8.65
C ARG A 147 -11.02 1.95 7.31
N ASN A 148 -10.85 0.63 7.22
CA ASN A 148 -11.23 -0.14 6.03
C ASN A 148 -12.75 -0.12 5.78
N ALA A 149 -13.57 -0.21 6.83
CA ALA A 149 -15.01 -0.05 6.68
C ALA A 149 -15.36 1.35 6.11
N VAL A 150 -14.74 2.41 6.62
CA VAL A 150 -14.92 3.78 6.09
C VAL A 150 -14.42 3.88 4.64
N ARG A 151 -13.29 3.27 4.29
CA ARG A 151 -12.80 3.24 2.90
C ARG A 151 -13.79 2.55 1.96
N LEU A 152 -14.43 1.45 2.38
CA LEU A 152 -15.48 0.78 1.60
C LEU A 152 -16.68 1.70 1.40
N GLU A 153 -17.17 2.34 2.46
CA GLU A 153 -18.29 3.28 2.38
C GLU A 153 -18.00 4.44 1.42
N LYS A 154 -16.77 4.95 1.45
CA LYS A 154 -16.28 6.01 0.55
C LYS A 154 -15.86 5.51 -0.84
N LYS A 155 -15.94 4.20 -1.11
CA LYS A 155 -15.51 3.56 -2.35
C LYS A 155 -14.04 3.81 -2.71
N LEU A 156 -13.19 3.98 -1.69
CA LEU A 156 -11.74 4.09 -1.85
C LEU A 156 -11.09 2.71 -2.05
N ILE A 157 -11.73 1.65 -1.53
CA ILE A 157 -11.33 0.26 -1.72
C ILE A 157 -12.53 -0.56 -2.22
N THR A 158 -12.27 -1.75 -2.78
CA THR A 158 -13.31 -2.59 -3.39
C THR A 158 -13.61 -3.84 -2.57
N ARG A 159 -12.64 -4.41 -1.87
CA ARG A 159 -12.84 -5.58 -1.00
C ARG A 159 -12.07 -5.48 0.30
N VAL A 160 -12.59 -6.18 1.30
CA VAL A 160 -11.96 -6.39 2.60
C VAL A 160 -12.15 -7.87 2.97
N SER A 161 -11.17 -8.47 3.64
CA SER A 161 -11.25 -9.82 4.19
C SER A 161 -12.37 -9.95 5.23
N GLU A 162 -12.83 -11.17 5.48
CA GLU A 162 -13.91 -11.45 6.43
C GLU A 162 -13.65 -10.87 7.84
N ASN A 163 -12.39 -10.88 8.26
CA ASN A 163 -11.98 -10.32 9.56
C ASN A 163 -11.81 -8.79 9.57
N GLY A 164 -11.95 -8.11 8.43
CA GLY A 164 -11.87 -6.64 8.29
C GLY A 164 -10.47 -6.06 8.03
N LEU A 165 -9.39 -6.87 8.03
CA LEU A 165 -8.01 -6.36 8.04
C LEU A 165 -7.38 -6.18 6.67
N HIS A 166 -7.38 -7.24 5.87
CA HIS A 166 -6.74 -7.27 4.57
C HIS A 166 -7.70 -6.70 3.55
N TYR A 167 -7.20 -5.99 2.55
CA TYR A 167 -8.08 -5.33 1.60
C TYR A 167 -7.41 -5.15 0.25
N SER A 168 -8.24 -4.88 -0.75
CA SER A 168 -7.80 -4.67 -2.12
C SER A 168 -8.60 -3.56 -2.79
N TRP A 169 -7.98 -2.99 -3.82
CA TRP A 169 -8.58 -1.93 -4.63
C TRP A 169 -7.96 -1.90 -6.02
N ASP A 170 -8.58 -1.11 -6.90
CA ASP A 170 -8.12 -0.92 -8.25
C ASP A 170 -7.85 0.56 -8.53
N TRP A 171 -6.70 0.86 -9.14
CA TRP A 171 -6.41 2.18 -9.70
C TRP A 171 -5.94 2.04 -11.15
N ASN A 172 -6.62 2.73 -12.06
CA ASN A 172 -6.23 2.83 -13.48
C ASN A 172 -5.86 1.47 -14.12
N GLY A 173 -6.65 0.42 -13.84
CA GLY A 173 -6.44 -0.93 -14.39
C GLY A 173 -5.39 -1.77 -13.65
N VAL A 174 -4.73 -1.24 -12.62
CA VAL A 174 -3.81 -1.96 -11.73
C VAL A 174 -4.55 -2.39 -10.46
N HIS A 175 -4.34 -3.64 -10.07
CA HIS A 175 -4.91 -4.20 -8.85
C HIS A 175 -3.91 -4.16 -7.69
N PHE A 176 -4.36 -3.78 -6.50
CA PHE A 176 -3.54 -3.68 -5.31
C PHE A 176 -4.11 -4.54 -4.19
N VAL A 177 -3.23 -5.21 -3.44
CA VAL A 177 -3.62 -6.04 -2.29
C VAL A 177 -2.75 -5.70 -1.08
N GLN A 178 -3.38 -5.30 0.02
CA GLN A 178 -2.73 -5.05 1.31
C GLN A 178 -2.93 -6.27 2.22
N THR A 179 -1.81 -6.86 2.66
CA THR A 179 -1.76 -8.14 3.42
C THR A 179 -1.31 -7.99 4.87
N ASN A 180 -1.28 -6.75 5.34
CA ASN A 180 -0.78 -6.26 6.62
C ASN A 180 0.62 -6.77 6.91
N LEU A 181 0.78 -7.66 7.89
CA LEU A 181 2.08 -8.09 8.40
C LEU A 181 2.91 -8.84 7.33
N TYR A 182 2.43 -10.00 6.88
CA TYR A 182 2.98 -10.76 5.75
C TYR A 182 1.93 -11.74 5.21
N PRO A 183 2.03 -12.14 3.93
CA PRO A 183 1.03 -12.98 3.27
C PRO A 183 1.17 -14.47 3.64
N ALA A 184 0.87 -14.81 4.88
CA ALA A 184 0.68 -16.17 5.36
C ALA A 184 -0.65 -16.29 6.13
N ASP A 185 -1.11 -17.51 6.39
CA ASP A 185 -2.40 -17.70 7.08
C ASP A 185 -2.28 -17.74 8.59
N ARG A 186 -1.18 -18.28 9.09
CA ARG A 186 -0.83 -18.40 10.50
C ARG A 186 0.66 -18.20 10.65
N GLN A 187 1.10 -17.80 11.84
CA GLN A 187 2.52 -17.78 12.13
C GLN A 187 3.08 -19.21 12.13
N ASN A 188 4.15 -19.44 11.38
CA ASN A 188 4.86 -20.72 11.39
C ASN A 188 5.51 -20.98 12.75
N SER A 189 5.46 -22.22 13.25
CA SER A 189 6.00 -22.59 14.57
C SER A 189 7.52 -22.39 14.72
N ALA A 190 8.26 -22.25 13.61
CA ALA A 190 9.69 -21.93 13.63
C ALA A 190 9.97 -20.44 13.87
N VAL A 191 8.95 -19.57 13.81
CA VAL A 191 9.08 -18.14 14.14
C VAL A 191 9.12 -17.98 15.66
N ARG A 192 10.14 -17.25 16.15
CA ARG A 192 10.37 -17.07 17.60
C ARG A 192 9.53 -15.96 18.24
N TYR A 193 8.86 -15.13 17.44
CA TYR A 193 8.17 -13.94 17.91
C TYR A 193 6.77 -14.27 18.42
N SER A 194 6.29 -13.54 19.42
CA SER A 194 5.11 -13.94 20.19
C SER A 194 3.80 -13.92 19.40
N LEU A 195 3.02 -14.99 19.54
CA LEU A 195 1.57 -14.95 19.29
C LEU A 195 0.84 -14.31 20.48
N PRO A 196 -0.32 -13.66 20.25
CA PRO A 196 -0.93 -13.39 18.95
C PRO A 196 -0.47 -12.08 18.29
N TRP A 197 0.54 -11.38 18.83
CA TRP A 197 1.02 -10.09 18.29
C TRP A 197 1.39 -10.12 16.82
N HIS A 198 1.91 -11.26 16.35
CA HIS A 198 2.51 -11.37 15.02
C HIS A 198 1.83 -12.44 14.16
N ASP A 199 0.52 -12.63 14.39
CA ASP A 199 -0.32 -13.50 13.58
C ASP A 199 -0.70 -12.77 12.26
N PRO A 200 -0.42 -13.36 11.09
CA PRO A 200 -0.78 -12.78 9.79
C PRO A 200 -2.28 -12.88 9.47
N GLN A 201 -3.06 -13.64 10.25
CA GLN A 201 -4.53 -13.62 10.25
C GLN A 201 -5.16 -13.87 8.87
N LEU A 202 -4.87 -15.04 8.28
CA LEU A 202 -5.45 -15.51 7.00
C LEU A 202 -5.12 -14.62 5.78
N ALA A 203 -3.98 -13.94 5.79
CA ALA A 203 -3.59 -13.02 4.71
C ALA A 203 -3.41 -13.73 3.36
N LEU A 204 -2.83 -14.94 3.35
CA LEU A 204 -2.60 -15.69 2.12
C LEU A 204 -3.91 -16.20 1.50
N THR A 205 -4.82 -16.68 2.33
CA THR A 205 -6.18 -17.06 1.92
C THR A 205 -6.88 -15.87 1.26
N PHE A 206 -6.82 -14.68 1.88
CA PHE A 206 -7.39 -13.47 1.28
C PHE A 206 -6.77 -13.16 -0.09
N VAL A 207 -5.43 -13.21 -0.22
CA VAL A 207 -4.74 -12.99 -1.51
C VAL A 207 -5.25 -13.95 -2.58
N LYS A 208 -5.35 -15.26 -2.28
CA LYS A 208 -5.80 -16.26 -3.26
C LYS A 208 -7.22 -16.00 -3.75
N GLU A 209 -8.15 -15.75 -2.82
CA GLU A 209 -9.55 -15.48 -3.13
C GLU A 209 -9.74 -14.16 -3.89
N ASP A 210 -8.98 -13.14 -3.49
CA ASP A 210 -9.02 -11.82 -4.08
C ASP A 210 -8.49 -11.83 -5.51
N LEU A 211 -7.31 -12.41 -5.76
CA LEU A 211 -6.77 -12.54 -7.11
C LEU A 211 -7.66 -13.41 -8.00
N ALA A 212 -8.21 -14.50 -7.47
CA ALA A 212 -9.13 -15.35 -8.24
C ALA A 212 -10.40 -14.60 -8.68
N SER A 213 -10.97 -13.79 -7.79
CA SER A 213 -12.26 -13.11 -8.03
C SER A 213 -12.13 -11.75 -8.73
N GLN A 214 -11.09 -10.97 -8.40
CA GLN A 214 -10.91 -9.60 -8.90
C GLN A 214 -9.99 -9.53 -10.11
N VAL A 215 -8.96 -10.38 -10.16
CA VAL A 215 -8.02 -10.39 -11.28
C VAL A 215 -8.43 -11.44 -12.32
N GLY A 216 -8.78 -12.65 -11.88
CA GLY A 216 -9.18 -13.73 -12.77
C GLY A 216 -8.16 -13.93 -13.89
N ASP A 217 -8.63 -14.00 -15.13
CA ASP A 217 -7.79 -14.16 -16.33
C ASP A 217 -7.49 -12.84 -17.05
N SER A 218 -7.80 -11.70 -16.43
CA SER A 218 -7.65 -10.37 -17.08
C SER A 218 -6.20 -10.04 -17.47
N GLY A 219 -5.23 -10.63 -16.78
CA GLY A 219 -3.81 -10.37 -16.94
C GLY A 219 -3.35 -8.97 -16.55
N ARG A 220 -4.24 -8.19 -15.91
CA ARG A 220 -3.92 -6.86 -15.41
C ARG A 220 -2.81 -6.92 -14.36
N PRO A 221 -1.93 -5.91 -14.28
CA PRO A 221 -0.85 -5.89 -13.31
C PRO A 221 -1.38 -5.89 -11.87
N VAL A 222 -0.64 -6.55 -10.99
CA VAL A 222 -0.94 -6.68 -9.57
C VAL A 222 0.24 -6.17 -8.74
N ILE A 223 -0.06 -5.38 -7.71
CA ILE A 223 0.88 -4.97 -6.68
C ILE A 223 0.44 -5.58 -5.35
N ILE A 224 1.35 -6.30 -4.70
CA ILE A 224 1.15 -6.79 -3.34
C ILE A 224 1.92 -5.89 -2.39
N VAL A 225 1.29 -5.51 -1.28
CA VAL A 225 1.94 -4.75 -0.22
C VAL A 225 1.77 -5.44 1.14
N ALA A 226 2.84 -5.43 1.92
CA ALA A 226 2.93 -6.02 3.25
C ALA A 226 3.89 -5.21 4.11
N HIS A 227 4.02 -5.53 5.40
CA HIS A 227 5.02 -4.91 6.26
C HIS A 227 6.36 -5.66 6.16
N CYS A 228 6.35 -6.99 6.28
CA CYS A 228 7.54 -7.83 6.22
C CYS A 228 7.85 -8.32 4.80
N GLY A 229 9.13 -8.26 4.41
CA GLY A 229 9.62 -8.77 3.13
C GLY A 229 10.41 -10.06 3.21
N PHE A 230 10.98 -10.49 2.08
CA PHE A 230 11.77 -11.74 1.95
C PHE A 230 13.20 -11.67 2.52
N ASP A 231 13.43 -10.82 3.51
CA ASP A 231 14.73 -10.51 4.09
C ASP A 231 14.69 -10.44 5.62
N THR A 232 13.66 -11.03 6.22
CA THR A 232 13.45 -10.98 7.67
C THR A 232 13.08 -12.34 8.25
N ASN A 233 13.38 -12.57 9.53
CA ASN A 233 13.03 -13.81 10.22
C ASN A 233 11.66 -13.77 10.93
N TRP A 234 10.83 -12.77 10.61
CA TRP A 234 9.47 -12.61 11.14
C TRP A 234 8.46 -13.59 10.53
N TRP A 235 8.88 -14.27 9.48
CA TRP A 235 8.25 -15.40 8.82
C TRP A 235 9.37 -16.27 8.22
N VAL A 236 9.02 -17.41 7.60
CA VAL A 236 10.02 -18.38 7.14
C VAL A 236 10.07 -18.52 5.62
N ALA A 237 11.19 -19.01 5.11
CA ALA A 237 11.39 -19.22 3.68
C ALA A 237 10.33 -20.14 3.04
N GLU A 238 9.79 -21.11 3.79
CA GLU A 238 8.68 -21.93 3.33
C GLU A 238 7.42 -21.09 3.04
N ASP A 239 7.07 -20.16 3.93
CA ASP A 239 5.94 -19.25 3.74
C ASP A 239 6.18 -18.31 2.55
N TRP A 240 7.43 -17.88 2.33
CA TRP A 240 7.80 -17.08 1.16
C TRP A 240 7.53 -17.82 -0.15
N VAL A 241 7.90 -19.10 -0.20
CA VAL A 241 7.66 -19.98 -1.36
C VAL A 241 6.16 -20.18 -1.54
N ASN A 242 5.41 -20.43 -0.46
CA ASN A 242 3.96 -20.61 -0.51
C ASN A 242 3.24 -19.38 -1.06
N PHE A 243 3.63 -18.18 -0.60
CA PHE A 243 3.13 -16.93 -1.16
C PHE A 243 3.46 -16.80 -2.64
N TYR A 244 4.72 -17.02 -3.03
CA TYR A 244 5.13 -16.91 -4.42
C TYR A 244 4.33 -17.82 -5.34
N ARG A 245 4.15 -19.09 -4.97
CA ARG A 245 3.37 -20.05 -5.76
C ARG A 245 1.90 -19.63 -5.89
N ALA A 246 1.32 -19.03 -4.84
CA ALA A 246 -0.05 -18.54 -4.88
C ALA A 246 -0.23 -17.39 -5.89
N VAL A 247 0.81 -16.58 -6.11
CA VAL A 247 0.73 -15.39 -6.97
C VAL A 247 1.39 -15.58 -8.34
N GLU A 248 2.22 -16.61 -8.52
CA GLU A 248 2.93 -16.93 -9.76
C GLU A 248 2.04 -16.97 -11.02
N PRO A 249 0.79 -17.49 -10.97
CA PRO A 249 -0.10 -17.46 -12.13
C PRO A 249 -0.58 -16.05 -12.52
N TYR A 250 -0.41 -15.04 -11.67
CA TYR A 250 -0.88 -13.67 -11.89
C TYR A 250 0.26 -12.73 -12.30
N ASN A 251 -0.08 -11.61 -12.92
CA ASN A 251 0.88 -10.60 -13.32
C ASN A 251 1.32 -9.71 -12.14
N VAL A 252 1.92 -10.30 -11.10
CA VAL A 252 2.49 -9.53 -9.98
C VAL A 252 3.74 -8.79 -10.46
N ILE A 253 3.65 -7.46 -10.51
CA ILE A 253 4.72 -6.60 -11.05
C ILE A 253 5.66 -6.06 -9.98
N ALA A 254 5.21 -6.02 -8.72
CA ALA A 254 5.99 -5.57 -7.57
C ALA A 254 5.41 -6.08 -6.24
N PHE A 255 6.30 -6.27 -5.26
CA PHE A 255 5.99 -6.48 -3.86
C PHE A 255 6.61 -5.34 -3.03
N PHE A 256 5.79 -4.51 -2.39
CA PHE A 256 6.30 -3.44 -1.52
C PHE A 256 6.22 -3.86 -0.05
N HIS A 257 7.27 -3.52 0.71
CA HIS A 257 7.31 -3.77 2.14
C HIS A 257 8.19 -2.78 2.91
N GLY A 258 8.14 -2.81 4.25
CA GLY A 258 8.96 -2.00 5.14
C GLY A 258 9.93 -2.84 5.98
N HIS A 259 9.97 -2.55 7.29
CA HIS A 259 10.54 -3.37 8.36
C HIS A 259 12.08 -3.41 8.47
N THR A 260 12.80 -3.75 7.41
CA THR A 260 14.24 -4.13 7.53
C THR A 260 15.24 -3.10 7.03
N GLY A 261 14.83 -2.10 6.25
CA GLY A 261 15.80 -1.26 5.53
C GLY A 261 15.17 -0.43 4.41
N THR A 262 15.89 -0.21 3.32
CA THR A 262 15.36 0.51 2.14
C THR A 262 16.10 0.05 0.89
N GLY A 263 15.38 -0.11 -0.21
CA GLY A 263 16.01 -0.40 -1.50
C GLY A 263 15.13 -1.20 -2.44
N VAL A 264 15.70 -1.53 -3.60
CA VAL A 264 15.05 -2.32 -4.64
C VAL A 264 15.90 -3.56 -4.88
N ARG A 265 15.27 -4.73 -4.87
CA ARG A 265 15.91 -6.01 -5.15
C ARG A 265 14.98 -6.93 -5.91
N GLN A 266 15.51 -8.06 -6.35
CA GLN A 266 14.70 -9.14 -6.89
C GLN A 266 14.73 -10.33 -5.95
N TRP A 267 13.62 -11.06 -5.89
CA TRP A 267 13.53 -12.30 -5.14
C TRP A 267 12.82 -13.38 -5.97
N LYS A 268 13.29 -14.62 -5.85
CA LYS A 268 12.65 -15.81 -6.43
C LYS A 268 12.94 -17.03 -5.55
N PRO A 269 12.03 -18.01 -5.49
CA PRO A 269 12.22 -19.19 -4.64
C PRO A 269 13.31 -20.14 -5.16
N ASP A 270 13.55 -20.15 -6.48
CA ASP A 270 14.51 -21.03 -7.14
C ASP A 270 15.04 -20.40 -8.45
N PRO A 271 16.11 -20.94 -9.07
CA PRO A 271 16.67 -20.38 -10.30
C PRO A 271 15.74 -20.37 -11.51
N ALA A 272 14.79 -21.29 -11.62
CA ALA A 272 13.87 -21.43 -12.75
C ALA A 272 12.66 -20.48 -12.66
N SER A 273 12.31 -20.05 -11.44
CA SER A 273 11.21 -19.13 -11.18
C SER A 273 11.48 -17.71 -11.70
N LYS A 274 10.40 -17.00 -12.10
CA LYS A 274 10.46 -15.59 -12.49
C LYS A 274 10.71 -14.73 -11.24
N PRO A 275 11.64 -13.76 -11.26
CA PRO A 275 11.84 -12.88 -10.12
C PRO A 275 10.66 -11.93 -9.90
N LEU A 276 10.31 -11.74 -8.63
CA LEU A 276 9.52 -10.61 -8.17
C LEU A 276 10.45 -9.43 -7.91
N ASP A 277 10.05 -8.24 -8.38
CA ASP A 277 10.68 -7.00 -7.93
C ASP A 277 10.14 -6.66 -6.53
N VAL A 278 11.05 -6.50 -5.59
CA VAL A 278 10.77 -6.29 -4.18
C VAL A 278 11.31 -4.93 -3.78
N VAL A 279 10.44 -4.06 -3.29
CA VAL A 279 10.76 -2.69 -2.91
C VAL A 279 10.60 -2.55 -1.40
N ASN A 280 11.71 -2.35 -0.70
CA ASN A 280 11.71 -2.00 0.70
C ASN A 280 11.62 -0.47 0.85
N THR A 281 10.58 0.02 1.51
CA THR A 281 10.12 1.41 1.44
C THR A 281 10.81 2.35 2.42
N GLY A 282 11.58 1.81 3.37
CA GLY A 282 12.30 2.62 4.34
C GLY A 282 11.45 3.16 5.45
N GLN A 283 12.00 4.16 6.14
CA GLN A 283 11.34 4.80 7.27
C GLN A 283 10.82 6.15 6.83
N THR A 284 9.58 6.46 7.22
CA THR A 284 8.92 7.72 6.89
C THR A 284 9.78 8.93 7.27
N GLU A 285 10.49 8.88 8.40
CA GLU A 285 11.35 9.99 8.85
C GLU A 285 12.50 10.29 7.88
N LYS A 286 12.88 9.35 7.01
CA LYS A 286 13.96 9.48 6.02
C LYS A 286 13.44 9.91 4.64
N GLY A 287 12.31 9.35 4.20
CA GLY A 287 11.80 9.59 2.85
C GLY A 287 10.66 8.66 2.45
N PHE A 288 10.42 8.58 1.15
CA PHE A 288 9.36 7.77 0.56
C PHE A 288 9.70 7.40 -0.88
N PHE A 289 9.12 6.30 -1.36
CA PHE A 289 9.13 6.01 -2.80
C PHE A 289 7.99 6.76 -3.48
N LEU A 290 8.32 7.36 -4.62
CA LEU A 290 7.34 7.82 -5.60
C LEU A 290 7.27 6.77 -6.70
N VAL A 291 6.05 6.42 -7.11
CA VAL A 291 5.80 5.43 -8.15
C VAL A 291 4.87 6.06 -9.19
N GLU A 292 5.21 5.90 -10.46
CA GLU A 292 4.32 6.18 -11.58
C GLU A 292 4.18 4.93 -12.44
N LEU A 293 2.95 4.55 -12.76
CA LEU A 293 2.69 3.38 -13.57
C LEU A 293 1.40 3.48 -14.39
N ASN A 294 1.37 2.69 -15.45
CA ASN A 294 0.15 2.30 -16.13
C ASN A 294 0.15 0.77 -16.28
N GLU A 295 -0.70 0.25 -17.15
CA GLU A 295 -0.85 -1.19 -17.33
C GLU A 295 0.34 -1.90 -18.00
N THR A 296 1.33 -1.15 -18.50
CA THR A 296 2.46 -1.71 -19.26
C THR A 296 3.83 -1.20 -18.82
N LYS A 297 3.88 -0.16 -18.00
CA LYS A 297 5.13 0.45 -17.56
C LYS A 297 5.01 0.90 -16.11
N MET A 298 6.09 0.75 -15.35
CA MET A 298 6.25 1.33 -14.03
C MET A 298 7.63 1.98 -13.94
N ARG A 299 7.69 3.18 -13.38
CA ARG A 299 8.92 3.80 -12.89
C ARG A 299 8.77 4.17 -11.42
N LEU A 300 9.86 4.07 -10.65
CA LEU A 300 9.90 4.46 -9.26
C LEU A 300 11.29 4.93 -8.83
N ALA A 301 11.32 5.77 -7.80
CA ALA A 301 12.53 6.18 -7.11
C ALA A 301 12.23 6.56 -5.66
N TYR A 302 13.23 6.42 -4.79
CA TYR A 302 13.18 6.85 -3.40
C TYR A 302 13.59 8.31 -3.31
N HIS A 303 12.67 9.18 -2.88
CA HIS A 303 12.94 10.58 -2.59
C HIS A 303 13.27 10.71 -1.10
N VAL A 304 14.53 11.04 -0.79
CA VAL A 304 15.08 10.90 0.55
C VAL A 304 15.82 12.16 0.99
N LYS A 305 15.73 12.47 2.28
CA LYS A 305 16.58 13.49 2.91
C LYS A 305 18.04 13.06 2.84
N ARG A 306 18.94 13.97 2.48
CA ARG A 306 20.40 13.72 2.53
C ARG A 306 20.87 13.46 3.96
N ASP A 307 20.32 14.22 4.90
CA ASP A 307 20.47 14.01 6.34
C ASP A 307 19.07 14.00 6.96
N ALA A 308 18.68 12.83 7.50
CA ALA A 308 17.36 12.66 8.08
C ALA A 308 17.18 13.45 9.38
N THR A 309 18.26 13.86 10.05
CA THR A 309 18.19 14.62 11.31
C THR A 309 17.88 16.10 11.09
N VAL A 310 18.02 16.61 9.86
CA VAL A 310 17.73 18.00 9.52
C VAL A 310 16.22 18.18 9.32
N ILE A 311 15.61 19.03 10.15
CA ILE A 311 14.18 19.38 10.09
C ILE A 311 13.97 20.65 9.26
N ASP A 312 14.80 21.67 9.47
CA ASP A 312 14.68 22.94 8.78
C ASP A 312 15.31 22.86 7.39
N ALA A 313 14.46 22.95 6.36
CA ALA A 313 14.85 22.97 4.95
C ALA A 313 15.87 21.87 4.55
N PRO A 314 15.57 20.57 4.78
CA PRO A 314 16.49 19.51 4.41
C PRO A 314 16.71 19.46 2.90
N GLU A 315 17.93 19.13 2.52
CA GLU A 315 18.23 18.77 1.13
C GLU A 315 17.68 17.37 0.82
N TRP A 316 17.13 17.22 -0.38
CA TRP A 316 16.57 15.97 -0.85
C TRP A 316 17.33 15.43 -2.06
N GLU A 317 17.35 14.11 -2.21
CA GLU A 317 17.92 13.43 -3.36
C GLU A 317 17.12 12.21 -3.78
N TRP A 318 17.37 11.74 -5.01
CA TRP A 318 16.75 10.56 -5.58
C TRP A 318 17.69 9.35 -5.47
N ARG A 319 17.18 8.22 -4.95
CA ARG A 319 17.88 6.93 -4.87
C ARG A 319 17.04 5.81 -5.48
N TYR A 320 17.69 4.67 -5.73
CA TYR A 320 17.06 3.44 -6.20
C TYR A 320 16.12 3.59 -7.42
N PRO A 321 16.54 4.28 -8.50
CA PRO A 321 15.72 4.41 -9.69
C PRO A 321 15.49 3.04 -10.33
N LEU A 322 14.23 2.69 -10.57
CA LEU A 322 13.81 1.52 -11.33
C LEU A 322 12.82 1.97 -12.39
N GLU A 323 13.02 1.51 -13.62
CA GLU A 323 12.03 1.59 -14.69
C GLU A 323 11.91 0.21 -15.32
N LYS A 324 10.68 -0.25 -15.52
CA LYS A 324 10.39 -1.53 -16.19
C LYS A 324 9.14 -1.44 -17.05
N THR A 325 9.14 -2.25 -18.09
CA THR A 325 7.93 -2.55 -18.86
C THR A 325 7.46 -3.97 -18.56
N PHE A 326 6.18 -4.21 -18.76
CA PHE A 326 5.56 -5.51 -18.59
C PHE A 326 4.38 -5.61 -19.55
N THR A 327 4.03 -6.84 -19.91
CA THR A 327 2.85 -7.12 -20.71
C THR A 327 1.71 -7.50 -19.79
N ARG A 328 0.47 -7.21 -20.21
CA ARG A 328 -0.67 -7.94 -19.65
C ARG A 328 -0.44 -9.42 -19.91
N SER A 329 -0.49 -10.24 -18.87
CA SER A 329 -0.22 -11.68 -18.96
C SER A 329 -1.45 -12.41 -18.46
N PRO A 330 -2.28 -13.01 -19.35
CA PRO A 330 -3.33 -13.90 -18.91
C PRO A 330 -2.70 -15.03 -18.10
N ALA A 331 -3.33 -15.41 -16.99
CA ALA A 331 -2.85 -16.54 -16.21
C ALA A 331 -2.96 -17.84 -17.02
N ALA A 332 -1.99 -18.74 -16.87
CA ALA A 332 -2.11 -20.09 -17.42
C ALA A 332 -3.23 -20.83 -16.68
N THR A 333 -4.31 -21.17 -17.39
CA THR A 333 -5.54 -21.74 -16.83
C THR A 333 -5.30 -23.05 -16.04
N ALA A 334 -4.25 -23.80 -16.39
CA ALA A 334 -3.89 -25.07 -15.78
C ALA A 334 -3.18 -24.96 -14.41
N GLU A 335 -2.55 -23.83 -14.08
CA GLU A 335 -1.82 -23.66 -12.81
C GLU A 335 -2.73 -23.19 -11.66
N LYS A 336 -3.92 -22.66 -11.98
CA LYS A 336 -4.86 -22.15 -10.98
C LYS A 336 -5.58 -23.22 -10.17
N GLU A 337 -5.79 -24.41 -10.71
CA GLU A 337 -6.41 -25.52 -9.96
C GLU A 337 -5.52 -26.04 -8.83
N ALA A 338 -4.20 -25.81 -8.90
CA ALA A 338 -3.26 -26.15 -7.83
C ALA A 338 -3.06 -25.04 -6.79
N ALA A 339 -3.48 -23.81 -7.10
CA ALA A 339 -3.35 -22.64 -6.22
C ALA A 339 -4.63 -22.33 -5.42
N ARG A 340 -5.78 -22.84 -5.87
CA ARG A 340 -7.06 -22.93 -5.12
C ARG A 340 -6.94 -24.00 -4.04
#